data_AF-A0A7J6IR46-F1
#
_entry.id   AF-A0A7J6IR46-F1
#
_cell.length_a   1.000
_cell.length_b   1.000
_cell.length_c   1.000
_cell.angle_alpha   90.00
_cell.angle_beta   90.00
_cell.angle_gamma   90.00
#
_symmetry.space_group_name_H-M   'P 1'
#
loop_
_entity.id
_entity.type
_entity.pdbx_description
1 polymer ?
#
loop_
_entity_poly.entity_id
_entity_poly.type
_entity_poly.pdbx_seq_one_letter_code
_entity_poly.pdbx_strand_id
1 'polypeptide(L)'
;MTDVYAFESLESRHWVKKQQLRVMAIPRGVWVGTYGVLLIGIIAAAVCLWQQLSSGTSLRGIKLNVDEASSFLYPVMGPSPFLSSVVIANIPQLFLSFWYLTYNSLITRLEMSQEWALLSVDYQPLRVTQPRGLQTSTYRLQLPYKYSIPMIILSAIGHWLLSNAVFIIVSQGSYYVDGDGIGSSSDPTSLSSDAVVSIGTASLPVLVLTILGLIALLLPILLSRRVLPGYMPIVGSNSLAISAACHVSPLAKVPKGDGNEVDARTWKQDATELQDLLAAALPQVQSDLPS
;
A
#
# COMPACT_ATOMS: atom_id res chain seq x y z
N MET A 1 -37.02 -19.52 36.76
CA MET A 1 -36.05 -20.29 37.58
C MET A 1 -35.14 -21.08 36.63
N THR A 2 -34.54 -20.41 35.64
CA THR A 2 -33.93 -21.05 34.46
C THR A 2 -32.73 -20.29 33.89
N ASP A 3 -32.20 -19.28 34.58
CA ASP A 3 -31.07 -18.46 34.08
C ASP A 3 -29.81 -18.57 34.98
N VAL A 4 -29.66 -19.70 35.68
CA VAL A 4 -28.45 -19.96 36.49
C VAL A 4 -27.39 -20.76 35.71
N TYR A 5 -27.77 -21.36 34.58
CA TYR A 5 -26.88 -22.25 33.80
C TYR A 5 -26.09 -21.54 32.67
N ALA A 6 -26.33 -20.26 32.40
CA ALA A 6 -25.54 -19.53 31.39
C ALA A 6 -24.16 -19.08 31.89
N PHE A 7 -23.89 -19.22 33.20
CA PHE A 7 -22.62 -18.82 33.83
C PHE A 7 -21.54 -19.90 33.81
N GLU A 8 -21.85 -21.12 33.37
CA GLU A 8 -20.97 -22.28 33.51
C GLU A 8 -19.86 -22.39 32.45
N SER A 9 -19.63 -21.37 31.61
CA SER A 9 -18.58 -21.46 30.58
C SER A 9 -17.75 -20.19 30.34
N LEU A 10 -17.79 -19.19 31.21
CA LEU A 10 -16.71 -18.20 31.25
C LEU A 10 -15.53 -18.77 32.06
N GLU A 11 -15.06 -19.96 31.65
CA GLU A 11 -13.73 -20.39 32.07
C GLU A 11 -12.75 -19.28 31.71
N SER A 12 -11.91 -18.87 32.67
CA SER A 12 -10.85 -17.91 32.43
C SER A 12 -10.00 -18.43 31.27
N ARG A 13 -10.21 -17.87 30.07
CA ARG A 13 -9.50 -18.31 28.89
C ARG A 13 -8.03 -18.01 29.12
N HIS A 14 -7.24 -19.04 29.39
CA HIS A 14 -5.82 -18.88 29.65
C HIS A 14 -5.20 -18.13 28.47
N TRP A 15 -4.55 -17.01 28.77
CA TRP A 15 -3.96 -16.16 27.75
C TRP A 15 -2.74 -16.88 27.16
N VAL A 16 -2.92 -17.50 25.99
CA VAL A 16 -1.85 -18.23 25.31
C VAL A 16 -0.93 -17.23 24.61
N LYS A 17 0.33 -17.20 25.05
CA LYS A 17 1.40 -16.41 24.41
C LYS A 17 1.59 -16.88 22.97
N LYS A 18 1.19 -16.04 22.00
CA LYS A 18 1.49 -16.27 20.59
C LYS A 18 2.39 -15.15 20.09
N GLN A 19 3.58 -15.50 19.61
CA GLN A 19 4.42 -14.55 18.90
C GLN A 19 3.71 -14.14 17.61
N GLN A 20 3.46 -12.85 17.44
CA GLN A 20 2.77 -12.31 16.27
C GLN A 20 3.77 -11.64 15.34
N LEU A 21 3.74 -12.01 14.06
CA LEU A 21 4.54 -11.37 13.01
C LEU A 21 3.77 -10.19 12.43
N ARG A 22 4.47 -9.15 11.94
CA ARG A 22 3.83 -7.99 11.29
C ARG A 22 2.97 -8.39 10.08
N VAL A 23 3.35 -9.44 9.35
CA VAL A 23 2.54 -9.98 8.23
C VAL A 23 1.10 -10.28 8.66
N MET A 24 0.91 -10.81 9.88
CA MET A 24 -0.40 -11.26 10.36
C MET A 24 -1.36 -10.09 10.62
N ALA A 25 -0.83 -8.87 10.75
CA ALA A 25 -1.64 -7.67 10.95
C ALA A 25 -2.31 -7.14 9.69
N ILE A 26 -1.93 -7.66 8.52
CA ILE A 26 -2.37 -7.12 7.23
C ILE A 26 -3.24 -8.15 6.52
N PRO A 27 -4.43 -7.75 6.03
CA PRO A 27 -5.30 -8.66 5.30
C PRO A 27 -4.65 -9.09 3.98
N ARG A 28 -4.87 -10.36 3.60
CA ARG A 28 -4.28 -10.96 2.38
C ARG A 28 -4.64 -10.19 1.11
N GLY A 29 -5.83 -9.60 1.04
CA GLY A 29 -6.26 -8.80 -0.11
C GLY A 29 -5.38 -7.59 -0.39
N VAL A 30 -4.84 -6.94 0.65
CA VAL A 30 -3.93 -5.79 0.48
C VAL A 30 -2.59 -6.27 -0.10
N TRP A 31 -2.05 -7.40 0.39
CA TRP A 31 -0.86 -8.01 -0.19
C TRP A 31 -1.07 -8.37 -1.66
N VAL A 32 -2.13 -9.10 -1.98
CA VAL A 32 -2.42 -9.52 -3.36
C VAL A 32 -2.62 -8.30 -4.28
N GLY A 33 -3.31 -7.26 -3.82
CA GLY A 33 -3.51 -6.03 -4.59
C GLY A 33 -2.20 -5.30 -4.89
N THR A 34 -1.40 -4.98 -3.86
CA THR A 34 -0.13 -4.24 -4.04
C THR A 34 0.87 -5.02 -4.89
N TYR A 35 1.01 -6.33 -4.65
CA TYR A 35 1.92 -7.19 -5.42
C TYR A 35 1.40 -7.45 -6.82
N GLY A 36 0.09 -7.62 -7.01
CA GLY A 36 -0.52 -7.80 -8.31
C GLY A 36 -0.26 -6.63 -9.25
N VAL A 37 -0.47 -5.39 -8.76
CA VAL A 37 -0.16 -4.18 -9.53
C VAL A 37 1.33 -4.11 -9.88
N LEU A 38 2.22 -4.37 -8.91
CA LEU A 38 3.66 -4.34 -9.17
C LEU A 38 4.08 -5.40 -10.20
N LEU A 39 3.56 -6.62 -10.10
CA LEU A 39 3.86 -7.71 -11.02
C LEU A 39 3.38 -7.42 -12.44
N ILE A 40 2.19 -6.82 -12.61
CA ILE A 40 1.71 -6.38 -13.93
C ILE A 40 2.69 -5.39 -14.56
N GLY A 41 3.18 -4.41 -13.78
CA GLY A 41 4.18 -3.46 -14.25
C GLY A 41 5.51 -4.10 -14.63
N ILE A 42 6.02 -5.03 -13.80
CA ILE A 42 7.27 -5.76 -14.07
C ILE A 42 7.13 -6.64 -15.31
N ILE A 43 6.02 -7.35 -15.48
CA ILE A 43 5.77 -8.19 -16.65
C ILE A 43 5.71 -7.33 -17.91
N ALA A 44 5.01 -6.19 -17.87
CA ALA A 44 4.96 -5.26 -19.00
C ALA A 44 6.36 -4.73 -19.38
N ALA A 45 7.17 -4.34 -18.39
CA ALA A 45 8.54 -3.92 -18.61
C ALA A 45 9.42 -5.05 -19.17
N ALA A 46 9.28 -6.28 -18.64
CA ALA A 46 10.02 -7.45 -19.09
C ALA A 46 9.66 -7.86 -20.53
N VAL A 47 8.37 -7.82 -20.90
CA VAL A 47 7.91 -8.07 -22.28
C VAL A 47 8.47 -7.01 -23.22
N CYS A 48 8.44 -5.73 -22.83
CA CYS A 48 9.01 -4.65 -23.61
C CYS A 48 10.52 -4.85 -23.81
N LEU A 49 11.25 -5.26 -22.76
CA LEU A 49 12.67 -5.58 -22.83
C LEU A 49 12.96 -6.79 -23.72
N TRP A 50 12.14 -7.84 -23.62
CA TRP A 50 12.25 -9.03 -24.45
C TRP A 50 12.10 -8.67 -25.93
N GLN A 51 11.08 -7.89 -26.27
CA GLN A 51 10.83 -7.45 -27.64
C GLN A 51 12.01 -6.67 -28.21
N GLN A 52 12.57 -5.75 -27.43
CA GLN A 52 13.76 -4.98 -27.81
C GLN A 52 14.97 -5.90 -28.01
N LEU A 53 15.27 -6.77 -27.04
CA LEU A 53 16.42 -7.68 -27.14
C LEU A 53 16.28 -8.66 -28.32
N SER A 54 15.07 -9.15 -28.61
CA SER A 54 14.79 -10.01 -29.76
C SER A 54 14.96 -9.30 -31.11
N SER A 55 14.88 -7.97 -31.11
CA SER A 55 15.10 -7.13 -32.30
C SER A 55 16.60 -6.82 -32.53
N GLY A 56 17.51 -7.42 -31.75
CA GLY A 56 18.97 -7.28 -31.93
C GLY A 56 19.55 -5.99 -31.33
N THR A 57 18.80 -5.34 -30.45
CA THR A 57 19.11 -3.99 -29.98
C THR A 57 20.11 -4.00 -28.83
N SER A 58 21.18 -3.21 -28.92
CA SER A 58 22.15 -3.05 -27.83
C SER A 58 21.54 -2.29 -26.64
N LEU A 59 21.95 -2.62 -25.42
CA LEU A 59 21.55 -1.92 -24.19
C LEU A 59 22.09 -0.48 -24.19
N ARG A 60 21.34 0.49 -24.73
CA ARG A 60 21.74 1.90 -24.78
C ARG A 60 20.75 2.83 -24.06
N GLY A 61 21.30 3.92 -23.54
CA GLY A 61 20.58 4.91 -22.72
C GLY A 61 20.01 6.10 -23.48
N ILE A 62 20.45 6.39 -24.71
CA ILE A 62 20.03 7.59 -25.48
C ILE A 62 19.94 7.28 -26.98
N LYS A 63 18.89 7.87 -27.58
CA LYS A 63 18.45 8.06 -28.97
C LYS A 63 19.27 7.43 -30.13
N LEU A 64 18.47 6.86 -31.03
CA LEU A 64 18.79 5.97 -32.14
C LEU A 64 19.55 6.63 -33.30
N ASN A 65 20.36 5.81 -33.98
CA ASN A 65 20.62 5.96 -35.41
C ASN A 65 19.35 5.58 -36.18
N VAL A 66 19.08 6.27 -37.29
CA VAL A 66 17.83 6.14 -38.08
C VAL A 66 17.58 4.70 -38.53
N ASP A 67 18.62 3.95 -38.89
CA ASP A 67 18.50 2.59 -39.44
C ASP A 67 18.00 1.56 -38.42
N GLU A 68 18.13 1.84 -37.12
CA GLU A 68 17.66 0.98 -36.03
C GLU A 68 16.24 1.36 -35.57
N ALA A 69 15.72 2.52 -35.98
CA ALA A 69 14.52 3.13 -35.43
C ALA A 69 13.23 2.35 -35.72
N SER A 70 13.19 1.59 -36.81
CA SER A 70 12.04 0.76 -37.18
C SER A 70 11.63 -0.26 -36.12
N SER A 71 12.57 -0.72 -35.29
CA SER A 71 12.30 -1.70 -34.23
C SER A 71 11.79 -1.10 -32.91
N PHE A 72 11.82 0.22 -32.75
CA PHE A 72 11.46 0.91 -31.50
C PHE A 72 10.38 1.98 -31.65
N LEU A 73 10.07 2.36 -32.89
CA LEU A 73 9.02 3.32 -33.19
C LEU A 73 7.71 2.60 -33.42
N TYR A 74 6.77 2.84 -32.50
CA TYR A 74 5.41 2.34 -32.62
C TYR A 74 4.53 3.42 -33.23
N PRO A 75 3.91 3.15 -34.40
CA PRO A 75 2.97 4.08 -34.98
C PRO A 75 1.71 4.15 -34.12
N VAL A 76 1.17 5.34 -33.94
CA VAL A 76 -0.12 5.52 -33.27
C VAL A 76 -1.18 5.79 -34.33
N MET A 77 -2.10 4.85 -34.50
CA MET A 77 -3.20 4.98 -35.46
C MET A 77 -4.32 5.83 -34.85
N GLY A 78 -4.84 6.79 -35.62
CA GLY A 78 -6.00 7.59 -35.20
C GLY A 78 -6.14 8.92 -35.94
N PRO A 79 -7.23 9.66 -35.71
CA PRO A 79 -7.47 10.97 -36.33
C PRO A 79 -6.55 12.07 -35.80
N SER A 80 -6.04 11.92 -34.57
CA SER A 80 -5.08 12.83 -33.93
C SER A 80 -3.95 12.04 -33.26
N PRO A 81 -3.02 11.48 -34.05
CA PRO A 81 -1.99 10.59 -33.54
C PRO A 81 -1.03 11.31 -32.57
N PHE A 82 -0.86 12.64 -32.68
CA PHE A 82 -0.11 13.40 -31.68
C PHE A 82 -0.74 13.33 -30.29
N LEU A 83 -2.00 13.72 -30.17
CA LEU A 83 -2.73 13.71 -28.90
C LEU A 83 -2.81 12.29 -28.33
N SER A 84 -3.08 11.31 -29.19
CA SER A 84 -3.13 9.91 -28.80
C SER A 84 -1.79 9.42 -28.25
N SER A 85 -0.67 9.81 -28.89
CA SER A 85 0.68 9.50 -28.40
C SER A 85 0.98 10.12 -27.04
N VAL A 86 0.53 11.36 -26.82
CA VAL A 86 0.65 12.04 -25.52
C VAL A 86 -0.07 11.28 -24.42
N VAL A 87 -1.31 10.85 -24.67
CA VAL A 87 -2.08 10.06 -23.69
C VAL A 87 -1.39 8.73 -23.42
N ILE A 88 -1.05 7.97 -24.47
CA ILE A 88 -0.46 6.63 -24.35
C ILE A 88 0.88 6.68 -23.60
N ALA A 89 1.76 7.64 -23.90
CA ALA A 89 3.04 7.78 -23.23
C ALA A 89 2.92 8.09 -21.72
N ASN A 90 1.80 8.68 -21.29
CA ASN A 90 1.55 9.04 -19.89
C ASN A 90 0.73 8.00 -19.09
N ILE A 91 0.06 7.04 -19.75
CA ILE A 91 -0.65 5.96 -19.04
C ILE A 91 0.28 5.19 -18.08
N PRO A 92 1.51 4.80 -18.48
CA PRO A 92 2.45 4.15 -17.56
C PRO A 92 2.79 5.02 -16.34
N GLN A 93 2.84 6.35 -16.49
CA GLN A 93 3.11 7.27 -15.39
C GLN A 93 1.98 7.22 -14.35
N LEU A 94 0.73 7.24 -14.80
CA LEU A 94 -0.44 7.08 -13.91
C LEU A 94 -0.43 5.74 -13.20
N PHE A 95 -0.07 4.67 -13.91
CA PHE A 95 0.07 3.35 -13.33
C PHE A 95 1.11 3.31 -12.20
N LEU A 96 2.28 3.93 -12.40
CA LEU A 96 3.31 4.03 -11.39
C LEU A 96 2.85 4.82 -10.14
N SER A 97 2.07 5.89 -10.33
CA SER A 97 1.47 6.64 -9.21
C SER A 97 0.46 5.78 -8.43
N PHE A 98 -0.39 5.02 -9.11
CA PHE A 98 -1.32 4.10 -8.44
C PHE A 98 -0.58 3.03 -7.64
N TRP A 99 0.46 2.43 -8.23
CA TRP A 99 1.33 1.52 -7.53
C TRP A 99 1.92 2.15 -6.26
N TYR A 100 2.48 3.36 -6.36
CA TYR A 100 3.03 4.09 -5.22
C TYR A 100 2.01 4.26 -4.08
N LEU A 101 0.75 4.60 -4.40
CA LEU A 101 -0.31 4.75 -3.39
C LEU A 101 -0.62 3.43 -2.68
N THR A 102 -0.78 2.34 -3.42
CA THR A 102 -1.04 1.01 -2.82
C THR A 102 0.14 0.52 -1.99
N TYR A 103 1.36 0.80 -2.43
CA TYR A 103 2.59 0.45 -1.72
C TYR A 103 2.76 1.29 -0.44
N ASN A 104 2.52 2.59 -0.52
CA ASN A 104 2.54 3.49 0.64
C ASN A 104 1.50 3.06 1.69
N SER A 105 0.30 2.66 1.27
CA SER A 105 -0.72 2.10 2.16
C SER A 105 -0.24 0.85 2.89
N LEU A 106 0.41 -0.08 2.18
CA LEU A 106 0.95 -1.31 2.78
C LEU A 106 1.99 -1.02 3.87
N ILE A 107 2.97 -0.17 3.58
CA ILE A 107 4.01 0.21 4.55
C ILE A 107 3.41 0.95 5.75
N THR A 108 2.41 1.81 5.52
CA THR A 108 1.70 2.53 6.59
C THR A 108 1.00 1.58 7.54
N ARG A 109 0.35 0.52 7.02
CA ARG A 109 -0.28 -0.51 7.85
C ARG A 109 0.75 -1.33 8.65
N LEU A 110 1.92 -1.62 8.07
CA LEU A 110 3.01 -2.29 8.79
C LEU A 110 3.49 -1.44 9.98
N GLU A 111 3.72 -0.14 9.79
CA GLU A 111 4.17 0.75 10.87
C GLU A 111 3.06 0.99 11.91
N MET A 112 1.81 1.18 11.48
CA MET A 112 0.67 1.28 12.39
C MET A 112 0.55 0.05 13.30
N SER A 113 0.74 -1.16 12.75
CA SER A 113 0.72 -2.38 13.55
C SER A 113 1.86 -2.43 14.58
N GLN A 114 3.04 -1.91 14.23
CA GLN A 114 4.17 -1.83 15.15
C GLN A 114 3.91 -0.83 16.27
N GLU A 115 3.40 0.36 15.95
CA GLU A 115 3.10 1.40 16.93
C GLU A 115 2.02 0.95 17.90
N TRP A 116 0.98 0.29 17.39
CA TRP A 116 -0.04 -0.34 18.20
C TRP A 116 0.56 -1.35 19.18
N ALA A 117 1.41 -2.25 18.70
CA ALA A 117 2.01 -3.26 19.55
C ALA A 117 2.91 -2.66 20.65
N LEU A 118 3.63 -1.57 20.35
CA LEU A 118 4.47 -0.85 21.31
C LEU A 118 3.69 -0.20 22.47
N LEU A 119 2.44 0.22 22.25
CA LEU A 119 1.57 0.76 23.31
C LEU A 119 1.32 -0.26 24.44
N SER A 120 1.48 -1.57 24.17
CA SER A 120 1.32 -2.60 25.20
C SER A 120 2.57 -2.89 26.03
N VAL A 121 3.74 -2.42 25.58
CA VAL A 121 5.02 -2.66 26.27
C VAL A 121 5.33 -1.51 27.21
N ASP A 122 5.31 -0.29 26.67
CA ASP A 122 5.63 0.92 27.40
C ASP A 122 4.59 2.01 27.10
N TYR A 123 4.46 2.94 28.04
CA TYR A 123 3.67 4.14 27.79
C TYR A 123 4.25 4.93 26.61
N GLN A 124 3.47 5.06 25.54
CA GLN A 124 3.80 5.88 24.38
C GLN A 124 2.74 7.00 24.25
N PRO A 125 3.15 8.27 24.12
CA PRO A 125 2.19 9.35 23.93
C PRO A 125 1.49 9.22 22.58
N LEU A 126 0.18 9.45 22.56
CA LEU A 126 -0.63 9.41 21.33
C LEU A 126 -0.19 10.50 20.35
N ARG A 127 -0.19 10.15 19.06
CA ARG A 127 -0.01 11.09 17.96
C ARG A 127 -1.36 11.68 17.59
N VAL A 128 -1.50 12.99 17.70
CA VAL A 128 -2.73 13.71 17.37
C VAL A 128 -2.43 14.93 16.52
N THR A 129 -3.41 15.39 15.75
CA THR A 129 -3.25 16.57 14.87
C THR A 129 -3.05 17.86 15.68
N GLN A 130 -3.64 17.94 16.88
CA GLN A 130 -3.53 19.08 17.78
C GLN A 130 -3.07 18.59 19.16
N PRO A 131 -1.75 18.50 19.41
CA PRO A 131 -1.23 17.95 20.66
C PRO A 131 -1.50 18.86 21.86
N ARG A 132 -1.78 18.25 23.01
CA ARG A 132 -1.79 18.90 24.33
C ARG A 132 -0.90 18.12 25.31
N GLY A 133 -0.10 18.83 26.11
CA GLY A 133 0.78 18.23 27.11
C GLY A 133 1.88 17.37 26.49
N LEU A 134 1.97 16.10 26.91
CA LEU A 134 2.99 15.13 26.47
C LEU A 134 2.68 14.47 25.11
N GLN A 135 1.55 14.80 24.47
CA GLN A 135 1.16 14.25 23.18
C GLN A 135 2.09 14.70 22.05
N THR A 136 2.26 13.85 21.05
CA THR A 136 3.08 14.17 19.88
C THR A 136 2.20 14.60 18.71
N SER A 137 2.67 15.57 17.92
CA SER A 137 1.95 15.95 16.70
C SER A 137 2.07 14.86 15.64
N THR A 138 1.02 14.65 14.85
CA THR A 138 1.10 13.80 13.66
C THR A 138 2.15 14.32 12.68
N TYR A 139 2.92 13.41 12.09
CA TYR A 139 3.76 13.75 10.94
C TYR A 139 2.89 14.32 9.81
N ARG A 140 3.43 15.28 9.03
CA ARG A 140 2.71 15.82 7.85
C ARG A 140 2.43 14.73 6.80
N LEU A 141 3.24 13.69 6.77
CA LEU A 141 3.01 12.46 6.02
C LEU A 141 2.69 11.36 7.03
N GLN A 142 1.63 10.58 6.84
CA GLN A 142 1.15 9.56 7.79
C GLN A 142 2.20 8.52 8.24
N LEU A 143 3.35 8.47 7.57
CA LEU A 143 4.46 7.55 7.79
C LEU A 143 5.68 8.29 8.37
N PRO A 144 6.45 7.68 9.30
CA PRO A 144 7.72 8.24 9.75
C PRO A 144 8.65 8.60 8.57
N TYR A 145 9.32 9.76 8.65
CA TYR A 145 10.17 10.27 7.57
C TYR A 145 11.25 9.27 7.09
N LYS A 146 11.75 8.40 7.99
CA LYS A 146 12.69 7.31 7.67
C LYS A 146 12.22 6.36 6.57
N TYR A 147 10.90 6.17 6.41
CA TYR A 147 10.34 5.33 5.35
C TYR A 147 9.71 6.17 4.25
N SER A 148 9.11 7.31 4.61
CA SER A 148 8.44 8.18 3.63
C SER A 148 9.44 8.81 2.65
N ILE A 149 10.60 9.24 3.11
CA ILE A 149 11.61 9.90 2.26
C ILE A 149 12.16 8.91 1.22
N PRO A 150 12.66 7.71 1.58
CA PRO A 150 13.09 6.73 0.58
C PRO A 150 12.01 6.36 -0.42
N MET A 151 10.75 6.26 0.03
CA MET A 151 9.61 5.97 -0.86
C MET A 151 9.34 7.06 -1.87
N ILE A 152 9.42 8.33 -1.46
CA ILE A 152 9.26 9.47 -2.37
C ILE A 152 10.42 9.52 -3.37
N ILE A 153 11.65 9.29 -2.90
CA ILE A 153 12.83 9.22 -3.78
C ILE A 153 12.67 8.09 -4.79
N LEU A 154 12.28 6.90 -4.35
CA LEU A 154 12.02 5.74 -5.20
C LEU A 154 10.97 6.05 -6.28
N SER A 155 9.88 6.71 -5.88
CA SER A 155 8.83 7.15 -6.80
C SER A 155 9.34 8.18 -7.81
N ALA A 156 10.05 9.21 -7.34
CA ALA A 156 10.60 10.25 -8.20
C ALA A 156 11.60 9.69 -9.23
N ILE A 157 12.50 8.80 -8.79
CA ILE A 157 13.44 8.10 -9.67
C ILE A 157 12.68 7.21 -10.65
N GLY A 158 11.66 6.48 -10.20
CA GLY A 158 10.82 5.64 -11.06
C GLY A 158 10.12 6.45 -12.15
N HIS A 159 9.51 7.58 -11.80
CA HIS A 159 8.84 8.48 -12.73
C HIS A 159 9.82 9.09 -13.74
N TRP A 160 10.98 9.54 -13.26
CA TRP A 160 12.05 10.06 -14.11
C TRP A 160 12.61 8.99 -15.06
N LEU A 161 12.80 7.77 -14.58
CA LEU A 161 13.29 6.68 -15.41
C LEU A 161 12.26 6.27 -16.45
N LEU A 162 10.98 6.26 -16.08
CA LEU A 162 9.87 5.93 -16.96
C LEU A 162 9.68 6.97 -18.08
N SER A 163 9.96 8.24 -17.83
CA SER A 163 9.92 9.27 -18.90
C SER A 163 11.09 9.14 -19.88
N ASN A 164 12.20 8.52 -19.47
CA ASN A 164 13.29 8.13 -20.37
C ASN A 164 13.01 6.79 -21.07
N ALA A 165 12.17 5.93 -20.47
CA ALA A 165 11.81 4.62 -21.02
C ALA A 165 10.79 4.72 -22.15
N VAL A 166 9.77 5.56 -21.99
CA VAL A 166 8.71 5.79 -22.98
C VAL A 166 8.65 7.27 -23.30
N PHE A 167 8.87 7.62 -24.56
CA PHE A 167 8.95 9.01 -24.99
C PHE A 167 8.32 9.20 -26.36
N ILE A 168 7.89 10.42 -26.64
CA ILE A 168 7.26 10.78 -27.91
C ILE A 168 8.33 11.37 -28.82
N ILE A 169 8.32 10.96 -30.08
CA ILE A 169 9.18 11.51 -31.12
C ILE A 169 8.28 12.19 -32.14
N VAL A 170 8.66 13.43 -32.47
CA VAL A 170 8.09 14.19 -33.58
C VAL A 170 9.23 14.48 -34.53
N SER A 171 9.13 14.00 -35.76
CA SER A 171 10.07 14.32 -36.85
C SER A 171 9.38 15.22 -37.86
N GLN A 172 10.11 16.21 -38.40
CA GLN A 172 9.60 17.14 -39.40
C GLN A 172 10.45 17.01 -40.68
N GLY A 173 9.78 16.90 -41.82
CA GLY A 173 10.40 16.76 -43.14
C GLY A 173 10.16 15.39 -43.76
N SER A 174 10.28 15.29 -45.09
CA SER A 174 9.96 14.10 -45.88
C SER A 174 10.84 12.87 -45.60
N TYR A 175 11.83 13.00 -44.71
CA TYR A 175 12.78 11.96 -44.35
C TYR A 175 12.13 10.66 -43.83
N TYR A 176 10.97 10.75 -43.18
CA TYR A 176 10.16 9.59 -42.75
C TYR A 176 8.83 9.48 -43.51
N VAL A 177 8.56 10.37 -44.48
CA VAL A 177 7.30 10.41 -45.24
C VAL A 177 7.41 9.55 -46.51
N ASP A 178 8.58 9.51 -47.15
CA ASP A 178 8.79 8.80 -48.42
C ASP A 178 9.48 7.42 -48.26
N GLY A 179 9.86 7.05 -47.03
CA GLY A 179 10.54 5.79 -46.71
C GLY A 179 9.60 4.75 -46.12
N ASP A 180 9.10 3.85 -46.96
CA ASP A 180 8.64 2.48 -46.65
C ASP A 180 8.00 2.27 -45.26
N GLY A 181 6.89 2.96 -44.97
CA GLY A 181 5.96 2.59 -43.89
C GLY A 181 6.56 2.42 -42.48
N ILE A 182 7.68 3.08 -42.16
CA ILE A 182 8.39 2.89 -40.90
C ILE A 182 7.62 3.54 -39.75
N GLY A 183 6.65 2.84 -39.16
CA GLY A 183 6.10 3.13 -37.82
C GLY A 183 5.64 4.58 -37.58
N SER A 184 5.19 5.26 -38.62
CA SER A 184 5.04 6.71 -38.67
C SER A 184 3.64 7.10 -39.10
N SER A 185 2.96 7.94 -38.31
CA SER A 185 1.64 8.48 -38.63
C SER A 185 1.71 10.00 -38.77
N SER A 186 1.31 10.52 -39.94
CA SER A 186 1.17 11.96 -40.18
C SER A 186 -0.03 12.52 -39.42
N ASP A 187 0.12 13.66 -38.75
CA ASP A 187 -0.99 14.41 -38.14
C ASP A 187 -1.23 15.74 -38.85
N PRO A 188 -2.03 15.76 -39.94
CA PRO A 188 -2.30 16.99 -40.67
C PRO A 188 -3.21 17.96 -39.90
N THR A 189 -3.77 17.56 -38.75
CA THR A 189 -4.73 18.36 -37.98
C THR A 189 -4.07 19.17 -36.87
N SER A 190 -3.04 18.61 -36.23
CA SER A 190 -2.35 19.24 -35.10
C SER A 190 -0.92 19.66 -35.40
N LEU A 191 -0.28 19.09 -36.43
CA LEU A 191 1.07 19.40 -36.87
C LEU A 191 1.11 19.77 -38.37
N SER A 192 2.28 20.20 -38.85
CA SER A 192 2.56 20.42 -40.27
C SER A 192 2.35 19.12 -41.07
N SER A 193 1.91 19.23 -42.33
CA SER A 193 1.66 18.08 -43.23
C SER A 193 2.84 17.10 -43.34
N ASP A 194 4.06 17.61 -43.15
CA ASP A 194 5.31 16.86 -43.30
C ASP A 194 5.84 16.38 -41.95
N ALA A 195 5.03 16.45 -40.90
CA ALA A 195 5.40 16.01 -39.57
C ALA A 195 4.82 14.64 -39.24
N VAL A 196 5.66 13.82 -38.64
CA VAL A 196 5.37 12.44 -38.29
C VAL A 196 5.52 12.27 -36.78
N VAL A 197 4.58 11.53 -36.18
CA VAL A 197 4.60 11.21 -34.76
C VAL A 197 4.71 9.71 -34.53
N SER A 198 5.58 9.33 -33.60
CA SER A 198 5.77 7.95 -33.15
C SER A 198 6.07 7.90 -31.64
N ILE A 199 5.80 6.76 -31.02
CA ILE A 199 6.23 6.47 -29.64
C ILE A 199 7.52 5.66 -29.68
N GLY A 200 8.53 6.14 -28.98
CA GLY A 200 9.82 5.47 -28.81
C GLY A 200 9.94 4.79 -27.44
N THR A 201 10.62 3.65 -27.41
CA THR A 201 11.00 2.94 -26.18
C THR A 201 12.51 2.77 -26.07
N ALA A 202 13.09 2.96 -24.88
CA ALA A 202 14.53 2.79 -24.64
C ALA A 202 14.86 1.60 -23.72
N SER A 203 15.86 0.79 -24.10
CA SER A 203 16.17 -0.49 -23.43
C SER A 203 16.80 -0.35 -22.05
N LEU A 204 17.74 0.58 -21.88
CA LEU A 204 18.46 0.74 -20.61
C LEU A 204 17.55 1.27 -19.50
N PRO A 205 16.73 2.32 -19.71
CA PRO A 205 15.77 2.75 -18.70
C PRO A 205 14.77 1.67 -18.31
N VAL A 206 14.27 0.88 -19.28
CA VAL A 206 13.36 -0.25 -19.01
C VAL A 206 14.04 -1.33 -18.17
N LEU A 207 15.33 -1.62 -18.42
CA LEU A 207 16.11 -2.56 -17.61
C LEU A 207 16.28 -2.08 -16.17
N VAL A 208 16.69 -0.83 -15.99
CA VAL A 208 16.85 -0.26 -14.65
C VAL A 208 15.50 -0.24 -13.92
N LEU A 209 14.39 0.04 -14.63
CA LEU A 209 13.04 0.05 -14.05
C LEU A 209 12.60 -1.35 -13.62
N THR A 210 12.95 -2.37 -14.41
CA THR A 210 12.68 -3.77 -14.09
C THR A 210 13.44 -4.19 -12.83
N ILE A 211 14.73 -3.86 -12.74
CA ILE A 211 15.55 -4.13 -11.54
C ILE A 211 14.98 -3.40 -10.32
N LEU A 212 14.59 -2.14 -10.48
CA LEU A 212 13.98 -1.35 -9.41
C LEU A 212 12.67 -1.97 -8.90
N GLY A 213 11.83 -2.46 -9.82
CA GLY A 213 10.60 -3.19 -9.50
C GLY A 213 10.87 -4.48 -8.70
N LEU A 214 11.90 -5.24 -9.08
CA LEU A 214 12.32 -6.45 -8.35
C LEU A 214 12.80 -6.13 -6.94
N ILE A 215 13.58 -5.06 -6.76
CA ILE A 215 14.01 -4.59 -5.43
C ILE A 215 12.78 -4.18 -4.60
N ALA A 216 11.81 -3.49 -5.21
CA ALA A 216 10.60 -3.06 -4.54
C ALA A 216 9.71 -4.24 -4.08
N LEU A 217 9.76 -5.41 -4.73
CA LEU A 217 9.08 -6.61 -4.24
C LEU A 217 9.60 -7.09 -2.88
N LEU A 218 10.91 -6.96 -2.65
CA LEU A 218 11.59 -7.52 -1.48
C LEU A 218 11.37 -6.69 -0.21
N LEU A 219 11.32 -5.36 -0.35
CA LEU A 219 11.30 -4.45 0.80
C LEU A 219 10.15 -4.71 1.80
N PRO A 220 8.86 -4.84 1.40
CA PRO A 220 7.78 -5.10 2.34
C PRO A 220 7.86 -6.51 2.94
N ILE A 221 8.36 -7.49 2.19
CA ILE A 221 8.60 -8.85 2.69
C ILE A 221 9.59 -8.80 3.86
N LEU A 222 10.73 -8.13 3.68
CA LEU A 222 11.74 -8.01 4.73
C LEU A 222 11.20 -7.28 5.96
N LEU A 223 10.45 -6.19 5.77
CA LEU A 223 9.85 -5.44 6.89
C LEU A 223 8.78 -6.26 7.63
N SER A 224 8.01 -7.06 6.92
CA SER A 224 6.89 -7.82 7.48
C SER A 224 7.32 -9.04 8.31
N ARG A 225 8.52 -9.58 8.08
CA ARG A 225 9.06 -10.72 8.85
C ARG A 225 9.49 -10.37 10.27
N ARG A 226 9.46 -9.09 10.65
CA ARG A 226 9.78 -8.67 12.02
C ARG A 226 8.64 -9.07 12.98
N VAL A 227 9.03 -9.54 14.17
CA VAL A 227 8.11 -9.87 15.27
C VAL A 227 7.54 -8.57 15.86
N LEU A 228 6.25 -8.58 16.19
CA LEU A 228 5.57 -7.50 16.90
C LEU A 228 5.91 -7.60 18.40
N PRO A 229 6.35 -6.50 19.03
CA PRO A 229 6.65 -6.48 20.47
C PRO A 229 5.36 -6.46 21.29
N GLY A 230 5.39 -7.07 22.47
CA GLY A 230 4.27 -7.01 23.42
C GLY A 230 3.13 -7.99 23.12
N TYR A 231 1.98 -7.68 23.69
CA TYR A 231 0.87 -8.62 23.88
C TYR A 231 -0.48 -8.05 23.42
N MET A 232 -0.46 -6.91 22.74
CA MET A 232 -1.67 -6.27 22.24
C MET A 232 -2.35 -7.13 21.16
N PRO A 233 -3.69 -7.22 21.14
CA PRO A 233 -4.38 -7.85 20.02
C PRO A 233 -4.09 -7.12 18.71
N ILE A 234 -4.04 -7.89 17.62
CA ILE A 234 -3.89 -7.36 16.26
C ILE A 234 -5.19 -6.66 15.87
N VAL A 235 -5.15 -5.33 15.88
CA VAL A 235 -6.28 -4.48 15.48
C VAL A 235 -6.17 -4.05 14.00
N GLY A 236 -4.95 -4.09 13.44
CA GLY A 236 -4.69 -3.65 12.08
C GLY A 236 -5.00 -2.16 11.92
N SER A 237 -5.78 -1.81 10.89
CA SER A 237 -6.24 -0.43 10.62
C SER A 237 -7.75 -0.27 10.81
N ASN A 238 -8.38 -1.08 11.65
CA ASN A 238 -9.83 -1.05 11.87
C ASN A 238 -10.17 -0.10 13.03
N SER A 239 -10.80 1.03 12.71
CA SER A 239 -11.20 2.03 13.71
C SER A 239 -12.17 1.49 14.75
N LEU A 240 -13.04 0.54 14.39
CA LEU A 240 -13.97 -0.11 15.33
C LEU A 240 -13.21 -0.85 16.42
N ALA A 241 -12.19 -1.62 16.04
CA ALA A 241 -11.39 -2.38 16.97
C ALA A 241 -10.45 -1.49 17.82
N ILE A 242 -9.97 -0.37 17.27
CA ILE A 242 -9.26 0.66 18.05
C ILE A 242 -10.22 1.27 19.09
N SER A 243 -11.44 1.62 18.69
CA SER A 243 -12.45 2.20 19.58
C SER A 243 -12.83 1.23 20.69
N ALA A 244 -13.03 -0.05 20.39
CA ALA A 244 -13.30 -1.09 21.38
C ALA A 244 -12.16 -1.21 22.41
N ALA A 245 -10.90 -1.03 22.00
CA ALA A 245 -9.76 -1.03 22.93
C ALA A 245 -9.67 0.23 23.80
N CYS A 246 -10.22 1.36 23.35
CA CYS A 246 -10.28 2.60 24.12
C CYS A 246 -11.44 2.65 25.12
N HIS A 247 -12.49 1.86 24.92
CA HIS A 247 -13.58 1.73 25.87
C HIS A 247 -13.17 0.75 26.99
N VAL A 248 -13.14 1.25 28.23
CA VAL A 248 -12.86 0.41 29.41
C VAL A 248 -14.04 -0.56 29.58
N SER A 249 -13.75 -1.86 29.59
CA SER A 249 -14.81 -2.84 29.86
C SER A 249 -15.39 -2.60 31.27
N PRO A 250 -16.72 -2.65 31.45
CA PRO A 250 -17.33 -2.53 32.78
C PRO A 250 -16.75 -3.55 33.77
N LEU A 251 -16.37 -4.74 33.28
CA LEU A 251 -15.73 -5.83 34.03
C LEU A 251 -14.35 -5.46 34.59
N ALA A 252 -13.64 -4.49 34.00
CA ALA A 252 -12.36 -4.03 34.54
C ALA A 252 -12.52 -3.14 35.79
N LYS A 253 -13.73 -2.63 36.07
CA LYS A 253 -14.04 -1.83 37.27
C LYS A 253 -14.36 -2.69 38.50
N VAL A 254 -14.47 -4.01 38.31
CA VAL A 254 -14.82 -4.95 39.37
C VAL A 254 -13.65 -5.01 40.36
N PRO A 255 -13.88 -4.74 41.66
CA PRO A 255 -12.86 -4.85 42.68
C PRO A 255 -12.22 -6.23 42.61
N LYS A 256 -10.90 -6.28 42.47
CA LYS A 256 -10.16 -7.53 42.46
C LYS A 256 -10.13 -8.03 43.90
N GLY A 257 -11.08 -8.90 44.25
CA GLY A 257 -11.21 -9.47 45.60
C GLY A 257 -9.86 -9.93 46.12
N ASP A 258 -9.31 -9.15 47.03
CA ASP A 258 -8.20 -9.48 47.89
C ASP A 258 -8.68 -10.68 48.70
N GLY A 259 -7.97 -11.81 48.61
CA GLY A 259 -8.38 -13.12 49.15
C GLY A 259 -8.53 -13.22 50.67
N ASN A 260 -8.84 -12.13 51.36
CA ASN A 260 -9.34 -12.12 52.71
C ASN A 260 -10.87 -12.22 52.66
N GLU A 261 -11.46 -13.03 53.55
CA GLU A 261 -12.91 -13.25 53.67
C GLU A 261 -13.72 -11.97 53.45
N VAL A 262 -14.23 -11.82 52.22
CA VAL A 262 -15.16 -10.77 51.88
C VAL A 262 -16.51 -11.22 52.42
N ASP A 263 -17.05 -10.42 53.33
CA ASP A 263 -18.34 -10.60 53.97
C ASP A 263 -19.43 -10.91 52.92
N ALA A 264 -20.28 -11.91 53.17
CA ALA A 264 -21.21 -12.46 52.15
C ALA A 264 -22.27 -11.44 51.66
N ARG A 265 -22.37 -10.29 52.33
CA ARG A 265 -23.21 -9.14 51.92
C ARG A 265 -22.56 -8.30 50.83
N THR A 266 -21.24 -8.12 50.89
CA THR A 266 -20.47 -7.34 49.91
C THR A 266 -20.43 -8.08 48.57
N TRP A 267 -20.21 -9.40 48.59
CA TRP A 267 -20.32 -10.23 47.37
C TRP A 267 -21.70 -10.17 46.72
N LYS A 268 -22.79 -10.11 47.50
CA LYS A 268 -24.14 -9.97 46.93
C LYS A 268 -24.33 -8.60 46.30
N GLN A 269 -23.85 -7.53 46.92
CA GLN A 269 -23.90 -6.19 46.33
C GLN A 269 -23.06 -6.11 45.06
N ASP A 270 -21.81 -6.58 45.11
CA ASP A 270 -20.90 -6.60 43.95
C ASP A 270 -21.44 -7.49 42.83
N ALA A 271 -22.07 -8.64 43.15
CA ALA A 271 -22.71 -9.51 42.16
C ALA A 271 -23.97 -8.89 41.53
N THR A 272 -24.71 -8.08 42.29
CA THR A 272 -25.88 -7.37 41.77
C THR A 272 -25.44 -6.22 40.86
N GLU A 273 -24.41 -5.46 41.26
CA GLU A 273 -23.78 -4.41 40.45
C GLU A 273 -23.15 -5.00 39.17
N LEU A 274 -22.52 -6.18 39.28
CA LEU A 274 -22.01 -6.95 38.15
C LEU A 274 -23.13 -7.37 37.20
N GLN A 275 -24.26 -7.86 37.72
CA GLN A 275 -25.43 -8.22 36.91
C GLN A 275 -26.00 -6.99 36.19
N ASP A 276 -26.08 -5.84 36.86
CA ASP A 276 -26.56 -4.60 36.25
C ASP A 276 -25.60 -4.07 35.18
N LEU A 277 -24.29 -4.14 35.42
CA LEU A 277 -23.26 -3.77 34.44
C LEU A 277 -23.22 -4.73 33.23
N LEU A 278 -23.46 -6.03 33.45
CA LEU A 278 -23.58 -7.04 32.38
C LEU A 278 -24.88 -6.87 31.58
N ALA A 279 -26.00 -6.60 32.26
CA ALA A 279 -27.28 -6.32 31.63
C ALA A 279 -27.24 -5.02 30.80
N ALA A 280 -26.45 -4.03 31.22
CA ALA A 280 -26.20 -2.82 30.45
C ALA A 280 -25.24 -3.04 29.27
N ALA A 281 -24.32 -4.01 29.35
CA ALA A 281 -23.34 -4.31 28.31
C ALA A 281 -23.87 -5.25 27.20
N LEU A 282 -24.75 -6.19 27.54
CA LEU A 282 -25.34 -7.16 26.59
C LEU A 282 -26.02 -6.52 25.36
N PRO A 283 -26.82 -5.44 25.49
CA PRO A 283 -27.43 -4.76 24.34
C PRO A 283 -26.39 -4.11 23.42
N GLN A 284 -25.27 -3.61 23.97
CA GLN A 284 -24.22 -2.95 23.20
C GLN A 284 -23.39 -3.95 22.38
N VAL A 285 -23.14 -5.13 22.93
CA VAL A 285 -22.46 -6.23 22.22
C VAL A 285 -23.32 -6.76 21.06
N GLN A 286 -24.65 -6.76 21.20
CA GLN A 286 -25.58 -7.20 20.16
C GLN A 286 -25.80 -6.18 19.03
N SER A 287 -25.62 -4.87 19.29
CA SER A 287 -25.67 -3.84 18.26
C SER A 287 -24.38 -3.69 17.45
N ASP A 288 -23.25 -4.15 17.98
CA ASP A 288 -21.91 -4.04 17.36
C ASP A 288 -21.50 -5.27 16.51
N LEU A 289 -22.34 -6.32 16.48
CA LEU A 289 -22.18 -7.45 15.56
C LEU A 289 -22.73 -7.07 14.18
N PRO A 290 -21.93 -7.14 13.09
CA PRO A 290 -22.44 -6.87 11.76
C PRO A 290 -23.46 -7.94 11.36
N SER A 291 -24.60 -7.50 10.82
CA SER A 291 -25.60 -8.34 10.15
C SER A 291 -25.01 -9.11 8.97
#